data_AF-A0A7V3P2C3-F1
#
_entry.id   AF-A0A7V3P2C3-F1
#
_cell.length_a   1.000
_cell.length_b   1.000
_cell.length_c   1.000
_cell.angle_alpha   90.00
_cell.angle_beta   90.00
_cell.angle_gamma   90.00
#
_symmetry.space_group_name_H-M   'P 1'
#
loop_
_entity.id
_entity.type
_entity.pdbx_description
1 polymer ?
#
loop_
_entity_poly.entity_id
_entity_poly.type
_entity_poly.pdbx_seq_one_letter_code
_entity_poly.pdbx_strand_id
1 'polypeptide(L)'
;MSYDVWEGGFRLSLRETIFTGWVLLLGALAVQDVSARPMVSLGRDNTAVVSTSRYLARVIGGSVVYLKDRTTGETLLEGSWTSPMVRFVERGQPVSVTAPGPRRFCAALVGKDTVRFVGGTAHGGCAVKLVTEIKAKEEELLMTGRAEASGNFEGLASVSLSLGSTLPHTEVIVPTTGGNSYRSTGLRAAQTLEWPITWEAAMLQVQGRHGGVLICAYEPFKRFKNLHLSPARTGWNIALESENHAPFQGKRAVESLVWHVRPYKGEWRQGASIYRNWHRRTFRPSPSEEPSWVRDIRAEIHCGTDPAVLDALVKAGVDPGQTLLYVADWRSNPYDLNYPDYTPA
;
A
#
# COMPACT_ATOMS: atom_id res chain seq x y z
N MET A 1 -22.01 62.76 -36.77
CA MET A 1 -21.42 61.98 -35.65
C MET A 1 -21.18 60.58 -36.18
N SER A 2 -20.02 60.42 -36.82
CA SER A 2 -19.57 59.18 -37.42
C SER A 2 -18.65 58.44 -36.46
N TYR A 3 -18.74 57.13 -36.50
CA TYR A 3 -17.85 56.19 -35.84
C TYR A 3 -16.42 56.32 -36.39
N ASP A 4 -15.43 56.22 -35.49
CA ASP A 4 -14.11 55.64 -35.76
C ASP A 4 -13.44 55.31 -34.41
N VAL A 5 -13.27 54.02 -34.13
CA VAL A 5 -12.56 53.50 -32.96
C VAL A 5 -11.28 52.84 -33.44
N TRP A 6 -10.19 53.60 -33.28
CA TRP A 6 -8.85 53.22 -32.84
C TRP A 6 -8.24 51.87 -33.26
N GLU A 7 -7.29 51.98 -34.18
CA GLU A 7 -6.13 51.10 -34.33
C GLU A 7 -5.18 51.22 -33.13
N GLY A 8 -4.60 50.10 -32.68
CA GLY A 8 -3.56 50.06 -31.67
C GLY A 8 -2.76 48.76 -31.77
N GLY A 9 -1.68 48.81 -32.55
CA GLY A 9 -0.81 47.67 -32.86
C GLY A 9 -0.14 47.03 -31.65
N PHE A 10 -0.20 45.70 -31.60
CA PHE A 10 0.60 44.87 -30.70
C PHE A 10 2.02 44.70 -31.27
N ARG A 11 3.02 45.24 -30.56
CA ARG A 11 4.44 44.88 -30.73
C ARG A 11 4.72 43.61 -29.93
N LEU A 12 5.06 42.53 -30.63
CA LEU A 12 5.68 41.33 -30.06
C LEU A 12 7.10 41.67 -29.58
N SER A 13 7.32 41.58 -28.28
CA SER A 13 8.65 41.61 -27.64
C SER A 13 8.97 40.21 -27.15
N LEU A 14 9.84 39.52 -27.87
CA LEU A 14 10.48 38.28 -27.46
C LEU A 14 11.37 38.56 -26.24
N ARG A 15 10.97 38.04 -25.07
CA ARG A 15 11.90 37.85 -23.96
C ARG A 15 12.14 36.36 -23.77
N GLU A 16 13.29 35.93 -24.26
CA GLU A 16 13.93 34.67 -23.94
C GLU A 16 14.02 34.52 -22.42
N THR A 17 13.38 33.47 -21.88
CA THR A 17 13.55 33.06 -20.49
C THR A 17 14.21 31.68 -20.48
N ILE A 18 15.52 31.75 -20.30
CA ILE A 18 16.47 30.76 -19.77
C ILE A 18 15.80 29.43 -19.36
N PHE A 19 15.82 28.47 -20.29
CA PHE A 19 15.62 27.05 -20.04
C PHE A 19 16.99 26.36 -20.11
N THR A 20 17.69 26.25 -18.99
CA THR A 20 18.93 25.46 -18.91
C THR A 20 19.14 25.01 -17.47
N GLY A 21 19.23 23.70 -17.25
CA GLY A 21 19.81 23.16 -16.01
C GLY A 21 19.12 21.98 -15.33
N TRP A 22 18.54 21.00 -16.02
CA TRP A 22 18.11 19.73 -15.37
C TRP A 22 18.34 18.44 -16.19
N VAL A 23 19.19 18.45 -17.22
CA VAL A 23 19.40 17.26 -18.10
C VAL A 23 20.76 16.57 -17.90
N LEU A 24 21.70 17.13 -17.11
CA LEU A 24 23.09 16.61 -17.03
C LEU A 24 23.42 15.84 -15.75
N LEU A 25 22.62 14.84 -15.37
CA LEU A 25 23.01 13.86 -14.35
C LEU A 25 22.45 12.44 -14.59
N LEU A 26 22.17 12.10 -15.85
CA LEU A 26 21.88 10.72 -16.29
C LEU A 26 23.03 10.08 -17.10
N GLY A 27 24.14 10.80 -17.30
CA GLY A 27 25.21 10.41 -18.24
C GLY A 27 26.38 9.59 -17.68
N ALA A 28 26.36 9.13 -16.43
CA ALA A 28 27.48 8.36 -15.88
C ALA A 28 27.04 7.30 -14.87
N LEU A 29 26.12 6.42 -15.27
CA LEU A 29 26.07 5.07 -14.74
C LEU A 29 26.56 4.16 -15.85
N ALA A 30 27.87 3.96 -15.88
CA ALA A 30 28.48 2.90 -16.66
C ALA A 30 27.72 1.60 -16.39
N VAL A 31 27.43 0.87 -17.47
CA VAL A 31 26.89 -0.48 -17.46
C VAL A 31 27.89 -1.35 -16.70
N GLN A 32 27.73 -1.43 -15.38
CA GLN A 32 28.45 -2.38 -14.55
C GLN A 32 27.80 -3.75 -14.71
N ASP A 33 28.68 -4.72 -14.88
CA ASP A 33 28.47 -6.14 -15.09
C ASP A 33 27.29 -6.73 -14.29
N VAL A 34 26.46 -7.53 -14.96
CA VAL A 34 25.13 -7.98 -14.51
C VAL A 34 25.20 -9.14 -13.51
N SER A 35 26.40 -9.52 -13.04
CA SER A 35 26.62 -10.55 -12.02
C SER A 35 26.75 -10.02 -10.58
N ALA A 36 26.54 -8.73 -10.36
CA ALA A 36 26.82 -8.10 -9.06
C ALA A 36 25.81 -8.48 -7.98
N ARG A 37 26.34 -8.94 -6.82
CA ARG A 37 25.60 -9.09 -5.55
C ARG A 37 24.79 -7.82 -5.23
N PRO A 38 23.68 -7.92 -4.47
CA PRO A 38 22.92 -6.76 -4.05
C PRO A 38 23.82 -5.70 -3.43
N MET A 39 23.80 -4.50 -4.00
CA MET A 39 24.66 -3.41 -3.58
C MET A 39 23.81 -2.19 -3.22
N VAL A 40 24.16 -1.59 -2.09
CA VAL A 40 23.62 -0.30 -1.67
C VAL A 40 24.74 0.73 -1.64
N SER A 41 24.53 1.87 -2.28
CA SER A 41 25.46 3.00 -2.25
C SER A 41 24.76 4.25 -1.73
N LEU A 42 25.50 5.10 -1.01
CA LEU A 42 25.02 6.41 -0.58
C LEU A 42 25.35 7.45 -1.64
N GLY A 43 24.34 8.23 -2.00
CA GLY A 43 24.47 9.44 -2.80
C GLY A 43 24.51 10.70 -1.92
N ARG A 44 24.45 11.85 -2.58
CA ARG A 44 24.27 13.15 -1.91
C ARG A 44 22.85 13.28 -1.32
N ASP A 45 22.67 14.22 -0.41
CA ASP A 45 21.36 14.63 0.13
C ASP A 45 20.54 13.51 0.79
N ASN A 46 21.20 12.60 1.53
CA ASN A 46 20.55 11.46 2.20
C ASN A 46 19.76 10.58 1.21
N THR A 47 20.37 10.36 0.05
CA THR A 47 19.87 9.43 -0.96
C THR A 47 20.66 8.13 -0.87
N ALA A 48 20.00 7.00 -1.03
CA ALA A 48 20.64 5.72 -1.29
C ALA A 48 20.17 5.15 -2.63
N VAL A 49 21.07 4.48 -3.34
CA VAL A 49 20.75 3.73 -4.55
C VAL A 49 20.94 2.25 -4.25
N VAL A 50 19.92 1.47 -4.55
CA VAL A 50 19.94 0.00 -4.45
C VAL A 50 19.98 -0.56 -5.86
N SER A 51 20.98 -1.38 -6.16
CA SER A 51 21.15 -1.99 -7.48
C SER A 51 21.35 -3.50 -7.32
N THR A 52 20.55 -4.28 -8.04
CA THR A 52 20.67 -5.73 -8.17
C THR A 52 20.60 -6.12 -9.65
N SER A 53 20.69 -7.41 -9.98
CA SER A 53 20.42 -7.86 -11.36
C SER A 53 18.93 -7.74 -11.71
N ARG A 54 18.04 -7.86 -10.72
CA ARG A 54 16.58 -7.81 -10.88
C ARG A 54 16.01 -6.39 -10.90
N TYR A 55 16.53 -5.47 -10.09
CA TYR A 55 15.91 -4.14 -9.95
C TYR A 55 16.92 -3.01 -9.65
N LEU A 56 16.46 -1.79 -9.88
CA LEU A 56 17.11 -0.54 -9.48
C LEU A 56 16.13 0.27 -8.64
N ALA A 57 16.52 0.68 -7.43
CA ALA A 57 15.71 1.52 -6.57
C ALA A 57 16.49 2.74 -6.07
N ARG A 58 15.77 3.83 -5.81
CA ARG A 58 16.30 5.02 -5.12
C ARG A 58 15.48 5.25 -3.85
N VAL A 59 16.18 5.47 -2.75
CA VAL A 59 15.59 5.77 -1.44
C VAL A 59 16.05 7.15 -1.01
N ILE A 60 15.13 7.96 -0.52
CA ILE A 60 15.42 9.28 0.03
C ILE A 60 14.75 9.36 1.39
N GLY A 61 15.49 9.70 2.45
CA GLY A 61 14.91 9.88 3.79
C GLY A 61 14.02 8.72 4.26
N GLY A 62 14.41 7.48 3.98
CA GLY A 62 13.66 6.26 4.31
C GLY A 62 12.57 5.84 3.30
N SER A 63 12.18 6.70 2.35
CA SER A 63 11.09 6.40 1.40
C SER A 63 11.65 5.91 0.06
N VAL A 64 11.10 4.83 -0.50
CA VAL A 64 11.48 4.31 -1.83
C VAL A 64 10.84 5.17 -2.91
N VAL A 65 11.57 6.13 -3.48
CA VAL A 65 11.03 7.14 -4.42
C VAL A 65 11.12 6.72 -5.89
N TYR A 66 11.89 5.68 -6.18
CA TYR A 66 12.06 5.14 -7.52
C TYR A 66 12.22 3.63 -7.44
N LEU A 67 11.59 2.90 -8.35
CA LEU A 67 11.78 1.48 -8.55
C LEU A 67 11.61 1.10 -10.02
N LYS A 68 12.62 0.46 -10.59
CA LYS A 68 12.62 -0.10 -11.93
C LYS A 68 12.92 -1.59 -11.90
N ASP A 69 12.07 -2.37 -12.56
CA ASP A 69 12.32 -3.77 -12.86
C ASP A 69 13.28 -3.84 -14.07
N ARG A 70 14.42 -4.51 -13.91
CA ARG A 70 15.44 -4.63 -14.97
C ARG A 70 15.11 -5.70 -16.01
N THR A 71 14.31 -6.70 -15.66
CA THR A 71 13.93 -7.78 -16.58
C THR A 71 12.81 -7.36 -17.50
N THR A 72 11.89 -6.50 -17.04
CA THR A 72 10.84 -5.92 -17.90
C THR A 72 11.24 -4.57 -18.47
N GLY A 73 12.19 -3.87 -17.85
CA GLY A 73 12.59 -2.52 -18.21
C GLY A 73 11.64 -1.44 -17.70
N GLU A 74 10.60 -1.80 -16.97
CA GLU A 74 9.55 -0.88 -16.52
C GLU A 74 9.95 -0.14 -15.23
N THR A 75 9.73 1.17 -15.23
CA THR A 75 9.70 1.97 -14.00
C THR A 75 8.29 1.88 -13.41
N LEU A 76 8.19 1.41 -12.17
CA LEU A 76 6.93 1.12 -11.47
C LEU A 76 6.61 2.15 -10.40
N LEU A 77 7.64 2.77 -9.83
CA LEU A 77 7.52 3.89 -8.89
C LEU A 77 8.45 5.01 -9.36
N GLU A 78 7.93 6.22 -9.41
CA GLU A 78 8.70 7.43 -9.69
C GLU A 78 7.98 8.64 -9.09
N GLY A 79 8.63 9.30 -8.14
CA GLY A 79 8.08 10.50 -7.55
C GLY A 79 9.01 11.21 -6.60
N SER A 80 8.44 12.20 -5.93
CA SER A 80 9.09 12.91 -4.84
C SER A 80 9.04 12.09 -3.56
N TRP A 81 9.86 12.48 -2.60
CA TRP A 81 9.78 11.97 -1.24
C TRP A 81 8.39 12.22 -0.64
N THR A 82 7.84 11.19 -0.02
CA THR A 82 6.62 11.26 0.80
C THR A 82 7.01 11.08 2.25
N SER A 83 6.50 11.95 3.12
CA SER A 83 6.83 11.93 4.54
C SER A 83 6.37 10.63 5.21
N PRO A 84 7.21 9.97 6.01
CA PRO A 84 6.72 9.00 6.99
C PRO A 84 5.86 9.72 8.03
N MET A 85 4.83 9.02 8.51
CA MET A 85 3.87 9.48 9.49
C MET A 85 4.03 8.68 10.78
N VAL A 86 3.75 9.33 11.91
CA VAL A 86 3.63 8.73 13.23
C VAL A 86 2.31 9.17 13.83
N ARG A 87 1.58 8.26 14.47
CA ARG A 87 0.42 8.61 15.32
C ARG A 87 0.71 8.34 16.78
N PHE A 88 0.26 9.23 17.64
CA PHE A 88 0.28 9.08 19.09
C PHE A 88 -0.94 9.73 19.72
N VAL A 89 -1.19 9.45 20.99
CA VAL A 89 -2.26 10.05 21.77
C VAL A 89 -1.70 11.18 22.62
N GLU A 90 -2.33 12.34 22.57
CA GLU A 90 -2.02 13.50 23.42
C GLU A 90 -3.34 14.11 23.92
N ARG A 91 -3.51 14.18 25.25
CA ARG A 91 -4.73 14.71 25.91
C ARG A 91 -6.00 13.98 25.46
N GLY A 92 -5.93 12.66 25.38
CA GLY A 92 -7.01 11.79 24.92
C GLY A 92 -7.35 11.91 23.44
N GLN A 93 -6.60 12.67 22.64
CA GLN A 93 -6.85 12.86 21.21
C GLN A 93 -5.77 12.21 20.35
N PRO A 94 -6.12 11.60 19.20
CA PRO A 94 -5.15 11.11 18.25
C PRO A 94 -4.47 12.29 17.54
N VAL A 95 -3.14 12.27 17.53
CA VAL A 95 -2.29 13.24 16.84
C VAL A 95 -1.48 12.51 15.77
N SER A 96 -1.54 13.02 14.53
CA SER A 96 -0.75 12.54 13.40
C SER A 96 0.31 13.56 13.04
N VAL A 97 1.57 13.14 13.00
CA VAL A 97 2.70 13.99 12.61
C VAL A 97 3.48 13.35 11.48
N THR A 98 3.92 14.17 10.54
CA THR A 98 4.81 13.75 9.46
C THR A 98 6.21 14.28 9.68
N ALA A 99 7.23 13.58 9.18
CA ALA A 99 8.57 14.16 9.14
C ALA A 99 8.59 15.42 8.25
N PRO A 100 9.36 16.46 8.61
CA PRO A 100 9.33 17.77 7.95
C PRO A 100 10.11 17.81 6.61
N GLY A 101 10.88 16.78 6.29
CA GLY A 101 11.61 16.71 5.02
C GLY A 101 12.72 15.66 5.02
N PRO A 102 13.19 15.25 3.82
CA PRO A 102 14.22 14.22 3.68
C PRO A 102 15.60 14.67 4.18
N ARG A 103 15.87 15.99 4.18
CA ARG A 103 17.11 16.57 4.71
C ARG A 103 17.26 16.46 6.24
N ARG A 104 16.18 16.11 6.95
CA ARG A 104 16.22 15.87 8.40
C ARG A 104 16.54 14.43 8.77
N PHE A 105 16.79 13.58 7.78
CA PHE A 105 17.30 12.23 7.99
C PHE A 105 18.80 12.20 7.76
N CYS A 106 19.51 11.31 8.44
CA CYS A 106 20.88 10.94 8.15
C CYS A 106 20.89 9.52 7.61
N ALA A 107 21.49 9.31 6.44
CA ALA A 107 21.66 7.99 5.84
C ALA A 107 23.03 7.42 6.19
N ALA A 108 23.08 6.16 6.61
CA ALA A 108 24.31 5.43 6.89
C ALA A 108 24.23 4.00 6.37
N LEU A 109 25.30 3.53 5.72
CA LEU A 109 25.44 2.10 5.42
C LEU A 109 25.67 1.35 6.74
N VAL A 110 24.88 0.31 6.95
CA VAL A 110 25.00 -0.57 8.12
C VAL A 110 25.43 -1.98 7.73
N GLY A 111 25.47 -2.25 6.42
CA GLY A 111 26.03 -3.43 5.78
C GLY A 111 26.24 -3.17 4.29
N LYS A 112 26.75 -4.15 3.55
CA LYS A 112 26.95 -4.05 2.09
C LYS A 112 25.64 -3.93 1.31
N ASP A 113 24.58 -4.49 1.88
CA ASP A 113 23.25 -4.61 1.29
C ASP A 113 22.20 -3.80 2.07
N THR A 114 22.60 -3.01 3.09
CA THR A 114 21.66 -2.39 4.01
C THR A 114 22.02 -0.95 4.30
N VAL A 115 21.04 -0.05 4.19
CA VAL A 115 21.12 1.36 4.57
C VAL A 115 20.09 1.67 5.65
N ARG A 116 20.51 2.48 6.63
CA ARG A 116 19.66 3.01 7.69
C ARG A 116 19.50 4.51 7.52
N PHE A 117 18.27 4.99 7.65
CA PHE A 117 17.91 6.39 7.73
C PHE A 117 17.44 6.70 9.15
N VAL A 118 18.07 7.67 9.81
CA VAL A 118 17.67 8.13 11.14
C VAL A 118 17.26 9.60 11.06
N GLY A 119 16.04 9.91 11.45
CA GLY A 119 15.53 11.28 11.49
C GLY A 119 14.57 11.46 12.66
N GLY A 120 13.73 12.48 12.60
CA GLY A 120 12.71 12.70 13.61
C GLY A 120 11.72 13.78 13.25
N THR A 121 10.70 13.89 14.09
CA THR A 121 9.66 14.92 14.04
C THR A 121 9.23 15.26 15.47
N ALA A 122 8.52 16.36 15.65
CA ALA A 122 8.02 16.77 16.95
C ALA A 122 6.69 17.52 16.80
N HIS A 123 5.85 17.42 17.82
CA HIS A 123 4.61 18.18 17.94
C HIS A 123 4.26 18.36 19.41
N GLY A 124 3.88 19.57 19.79
CA GLY A 124 3.61 19.90 21.19
C GLY A 124 4.81 19.54 22.09
N GLY A 125 4.54 18.77 23.13
CA GLY A 125 5.55 18.26 24.07
C GLY A 125 6.18 16.92 23.67
N CYS A 126 5.85 16.37 22.49
CA CYS A 126 6.28 15.05 22.04
C CYS A 126 7.35 15.17 20.94
N ALA A 127 8.49 14.52 21.15
CA ALA A 127 9.55 14.37 20.15
C ALA A 127 9.70 12.90 19.76
N VAL A 128 9.71 12.63 18.45
CA VAL A 128 9.76 11.28 17.89
C VAL A 128 11.00 11.11 17.04
N LYS A 129 11.82 10.11 17.39
CA LYS A 129 12.90 9.60 16.56
C LYS A 129 12.34 8.54 15.61
N LEU A 130 12.69 8.67 14.33
CA LEU A 130 12.30 7.76 13.27
C LEU A 130 13.53 7.04 12.73
N VAL A 131 13.45 5.72 12.63
CA VAL A 131 14.49 4.88 12.02
C VAL A 131 13.85 4.05 10.93
N THR A 132 14.34 4.18 9.70
CA THR A 132 13.94 3.33 8.58
C THR A 132 15.15 2.55 8.10
N GLU A 133 15.00 1.25 7.90
CA GLU A 133 16.04 0.40 7.31
C GLU A 133 15.56 -0.16 5.99
N ILE A 134 16.45 -0.14 5.01
CA ILE A 134 16.26 -0.72 3.70
C ILE A 134 17.34 -1.76 3.49
N LYS A 135 16.90 -3.00 3.27
CA LYS A 135 17.79 -4.11 2.96
C LYS A 135 17.53 -4.63 1.54
N ALA A 136 18.57 -4.63 0.73
CA ALA A 136 18.56 -5.18 -0.61
C ALA A 136 18.72 -6.69 -0.58
N LYS A 137 17.88 -7.39 -1.34
CA LYS A 137 18.11 -8.77 -1.74
C LYS A 137 18.02 -8.84 -3.25
N GLU A 138 18.47 -9.95 -3.83
CA GLU A 138 18.49 -10.07 -5.29
C GLU A 138 17.11 -9.83 -5.92
N GLU A 139 16.07 -10.48 -5.37
CA GLU A 139 14.72 -10.48 -5.91
C GLU A 139 13.78 -9.42 -5.33
N GLU A 140 14.15 -8.80 -4.21
CA GLU A 140 13.26 -7.93 -3.44
C GLU A 140 14.02 -6.92 -2.59
N LEU A 141 13.35 -5.82 -2.27
CA LEU A 141 13.79 -4.85 -1.27
C LEU A 141 12.94 -5.04 -0.01
N LEU A 142 13.60 -5.12 1.15
CA LEU A 142 12.93 -5.15 2.45
C LEU A 142 12.93 -3.76 3.07
N MET A 143 11.77 -3.34 3.59
CA MET A 143 11.61 -2.09 4.33
C MET A 143 11.13 -2.37 5.75
N THR A 144 11.78 -1.75 6.73
CA THR A 144 11.35 -1.74 8.13
C THR A 144 11.45 -0.34 8.72
N GLY A 145 10.59 -0.03 9.69
CA GLY A 145 10.51 1.24 10.39
C GLY A 145 10.41 1.04 11.88
N ARG A 146 10.95 1.98 12.65
CA ARG A 146 10.80 2.07 14.09
C ARG A 146 10.62 3.52 14.48
N ALA A 147 9.69 3.78 15.37
CA ALA A 147 9.54 5.08 16.01
C ALA A 147 9.75 4.95 17.51
N GLU A 148 10.47 5.90 18.09
CA GLU A 148 10.69 6.04 19.54
C GLU A 148 10.32 7.46 19.94
N ALA A 149 9.38 7.61 20.86
CA ALA A 149 8.83 8.89 21.28
C ALA A 149 9.21 9.21 22.72
N SER A 150 9.48 10.50 22.97
CA SER A 150 9.87 11.05 24.26
C SER A 150 9.08 12.33 24.54
N GLY A 151 9.03 12.74 25.81
CA GLY A 151 8.29 13.92 26.25
C GLY A 151 6.85 13.64 26.70
N ASN A 152 6.00 14.65 26.58
CA ASN A 152 4.64 14.63 27.13
C ASN A 152 3.63 14.13 26.07
N PHE A 153 3.23 12.87 26.21
CA PHE A 153 2.18 12.23 25.42
C PHE A 153 1.70 10.98 26.18
N GLU A 154 0.56 10.45 25.80
CA GLU A 154 -0.10 9.31 26.46
C GLU A 154 0.40 7.96 25.95
N GLY A 155 0.47 7.80 24.63
CA GLY A 155 0.90 6.54 24.01
C GLY A 155 1.22 6.67 22.53
N LEU A 156 2.29 6.02 22.09
CA LEU A 156 2.68 5.92 20.69
C LEU A 156 1.84 4.82 20.01
N ALA A 157 1.06 5.19 19.01
CA ALA A 157 0.12 4.30 18.35
C ALA A 157 0.76 3.59 17.15
N SER A 158 1.41 4.33 16.25
CA SER A 158 1.83 3.78 14.95
C SER A 158 3.03 4.47 14.32
N VAL A 159 3.62 3.79 13.34
CA VAL A 159 4.64 4.34 12.41
C VAL A 159 4.31 3.90 10.99
N SER A 160 4.50 4.79 10.02
CA SER A 160 4.36 4.46 8.60
C SER A 160 5.67 4.50 7.83
N LEU A 161 5.73 3.65 6.81
CA LEU A 161 6.72 3.66 5.74
C LEU A 161 6.06 4.14 4.46
N SER A 162 6.77 4.95 3.68
CA SER A 162 6.22 5.53 2.47
C SER A 162 6.98 5.07 1.23
N LEU A 163 6.23 4.87 0.15
CA LEU A 163 6.76 4.65 -1.19
C LEU A 163 6.43 5.87 -2.05
N GLY A 164 7.24 6.10 -3.07
CA GLY A 164 7.07 7.16 -4.05
C GLY A 164 5.79 6.96 -4.86
N SER A 165 5.52 7.94 -5.72
CA SER A 165 4.30 7.95 -6.50
C SER A 165 4.30 6.87 -7.60
N THR A 166 3.12 6.31 -7.87
CA THR A 166 2.92 5.48 -9.06
C THR A 166 2.88 6.33 -10.34
N LEU A 167 3.07 5.68 -11.49
CA LEU A 167 3.14 6.34 -12.79
C LEU A 167 1.78 6.38 -13.51
N PRO A 168 1.57 7.27 -14.51
CA PRO A 168 0.28 7.42 -15.19
C PRO A 168 -0.24 6.15 -15.86
N HIS A 169 0.66 5.27 -16.29
CA HIS A 169 0.33 4.02 -16.98
C HIS A 169 0.12 2.83 -16.05
N THR A 170 0.21 3.05 -14.73
CA THR A 170 0.10 1.99 -13.72
C THR A 170 -1.25 2.05 -13.01
N GLU A 171 -1.63 0.94 -12.38
CA GLU A 171 -2.76 0.85 -11.47
C GLU A 171 -2.35 0.17 -10.16
N VAL A 172 -2.97 0.60 -9.05
CA VAL A 172 -2.76 -0.02 -7.72
C VAL A 172 -3.86 -1.04 -7.49
N ILE A 173 -3.51 -2.30 -7.34
CA ILE A 173 -4.46 -3.40 -7.08
C ILE A 173 -4.38 -3.78 -5.62
N VAL A 174 -5.51 -3.74 -4.92
CA VAL A 174 -5.60 -4.00 -3.48
C VAL A 174 -6.70 -5.04 -3.20
N PRO A 175 -6.43 -6.06 -2.35
CA PRO A 175 -7.44 -7.00 -1.88
C PRO A 175 -8.36 -6.31 -0.87
N THR A 176 -9.45 -5.73 -1.36
CA THR A 176 -10.51 -5.11 -0.58
C THR A 176 -11.84 -5.43 -1.25
N THR A 177 -12.81 -5.99 -0.51
CA THR A 177 -14.12 -6.40 -1.00
C THR A 177 -14.04 -7.26 -2.27
N GLY A 178 -13.21 -8.30 -2.26
CA GLY A 178 -12.98 -9.16 -3.43
C GLY A 178 -11.98 -8.64 -4.47
N GLY A 179 -11.45 -7.43 -4.27
CA GLY A 179 -10.34 -6.85 -5.03
C GLY A 179 -10.73 -5.58 -5.80
N ASN A 180 -10.02 -4.48 -5.53
CA ASN A 180 -10.20 -3.20 -6.22
C ASN A 180 -8.94 -2.81 -7.00
N SER A 181 -9.14 -2.15 -8.15
CA SER A 181 -8.07 -1.49 -8.91
C SER A 181 -8.24 0.01 -8.91
N TYR A 182 -7.20 0.72 -8.45
CA TYR A 182 -7.11 2.17 -8.41
C TYR A 182 -6.21 2.65 -9.54
N ARG A 183 -6.83 3.12 -10.63
CA ARG A 183 -6.11 3.63 -11.80
C ARG A 183 -5.48 4.99 -11.52
N SER A 184 -4.37 5.29 -12.21
CA SER A 184 -3.73 6.61 -12.18
C SER A 184 -4.46 7.70 -12.99
N THR A 185 -5.63 7.40 -13.55
CA THR A 185 -6.47 8.33 -14.32
C THR A 185 -7.88 8.38 -13.75
N GLY A 186 -8.57 9.53 -13.93
CA GLY A 186 -9.95 9.72 -13.46
C GLY A 186 -10.03 10.40 -12.09
N LEU A 187 -11.23 10.37 -11.49
CA LEU A 187 -11.47 10.92 -10.16
C LEU A 187 -10.72 10.08 -9.11
N ARG A 188 -9.90 10.75 -8.30
CA ARG A 188 -9.12 10.11 -7.25
C ARG A 188 -9.37 10.82 -5.93
N ALA A 189 -9.73 10.05 -4.92
CA ALA A 189 -9.84 10.49 -3.54
C ALA A 189 -8.89 9.68 -2.67
N ALA A 190 -8.40 10.28 -1.59
CA ALA A 190 -7.60 9.55 -0.62
C ALA A 190 -8.40 8.35 -0.06
N GLN A 191 -7.71 7.23 0.14
CA GLN A 191 -8.26 5.99 0.68
C GLN A 191 -7.44 5.58 1.89
N THR A 192 -8.13 5.19 2.95
CA THR A 192 -7.54 4.50 4.10
C THR A 192 -8.18 3.13 4.17
N LEU A 193 -7.35 2.09 4.02
CA LEU A 193 -7.79 0.70 4.05
C LEU A 193 -7.22 0.06 5.30
N GLU A 194 -8.11 -0.30 6.21
CA GLU A 194 -7.79 -0.74 7.57
C GLU A 194 -7.75 -2.28 7.63
N TRP A 195 -6.71 -2.81 8.25
CA TRP A 195 -6.62 -4.25 8.53
C TRP A 195 -7.27 -4.61 9.86
N PRO A 196 -8.02 -5.71 9.97
CA PRO A 196 -8.44 -6.64 8.91
C PRO A 196 -9.88 -6.34 8.41
N ILE A 197 -10.29 -5.07 8.40
CA ILE A 197 -11.69 -4.68 8.13
C ILE A 197 -11.93 -4.55 6.63
N THR A 198 -11.27 -3.58 5.99
CA THR A 198 -11.44 -3.30 4.57
C THR A 198 -10.29 -3.82 3.72
N TRP A 199 -9.12 -4.06 4.34
CA TRP A 199 -7.97 -4.67 3.68
C TRP A 199 -7.87 -6.16 4.06
N GLU A 200 -8.08 -7.05 3.07
CA GLU A 200 -8.34 -8.48 3.31
C GLU A 200 -7.08 -9.36 3.24
N ALA A 201 -6.03 -8.90 2.55
CA ALA A 201 -4.69 -9.50 2.62
C ALA A 201 -3.62 -8.42 2.74
N ALA A 202 -2.55 -8.67 3.52
CA ALA A 202 -1.48 -7.70 3.80
C ALA A 202 -0.54 -7.51 2.59
N MET A 203 -1.12 -7.14 1.46
CA MET A 203 -0.45 -6.93 0.19
C MET A 203 -1.18 -5.89 -0.67
N LEU A 204 -0.44 -5.26 -1.57
CA LEU A 204 -0.95 -4.56 -2.74
C LEU A 204 -0.01 -4.82 -3.92
N GLN A 205 -0.43 -4.44 -5.11
CA GLN A 205 0.40 -4.49 -6.31
C GLN A 205 0.34 -3.16 -7.05
N VAL A 206 1.46 -2.71 -7.61
CA VAL A 206 1.46 -1.69 -8.65
C VAL A 206 1.69 -2.41 -9.97
N GLN A 207 0.65 -2.47 -10.80
CA GLN A 207 0.66 -3.16 -12.09
C GLN A 207 1.06 -2.18 -13.21
N GLY A 208 2.08 -2.55 -13.98
CA GLY A 208 2.51 -1.92 -15.22
C GLY A 208 2.06 -2.71 -16.46
N ARG A 209 2.69 -2.50 -17.61
CA ARG A 209 2.34 -3.11 -18.90
C ARG A 209 2.93 -4.49 -19.10
N HIS A 210 4.11 -4.75 -18.55
CA HIS A 210 4.88 -6.00 -18.75
C HIS A 210 5.21 -6.72 -17.44
N GLY A 211 4.80 -6.15 -16.32
CA GLY A 211 5.08 -6.62 -14.98
C GLY A 211 4.51 -5.66 -13.94
N GLY A 212 4.92 -5.84 -12.70
CA GLY A 212 4.52 -4.98 -11.60
C GLY A 212 5.41 -5.15 -10.39
N VAL A 213 5.04 -4.52 -9.29
CA VAL A 213 5.69 -4.73 -7.99
C VAL A 213 4.66 -5.18 -6.97
N LEU A 214 4.92 -6.32 -6.35
CA LEU A 214 4.20 -6.79 -5.18
C LEU A 214 4.79 -6.10 -3.96
N ILE A 215 3.92 -5.48 -3.16
CA ILE A 215 4.28 -4.92 -1.86
C ILE A 215 3.50 -5.71 -0.82
N CYS A 216 4.16 -6.48 0.04
CA CYS A 216 3.46 -7.35 0.98
C CYS A 216 4.20 -7.53 2.30
N ALA A 217 3.47 -7.92 3.34
CA ALA A 217 4.01 -8.37 4.61
C ALA A 217 3.65 -9.84 4.83
N TYR A 218 4.67 -10.66 5.07
CA TYR A 218 4.50 -12.08 5.41
C TYR A 218 4.24 -12.23 6.92
N GLU A 219 3.06 -11.82 7.35
CA GLU A 219 2.69 -11.68 8.76
C GLU A 219 1.42 -12.47 9.10
N PRO A 220 1.44 -13.37 10.10
CA PRO A 220 0.31 -14.22 10.45
C PRO A 220 -0.75 -13.53 11.33
N PHE A 221 -1.31 -12.41 10.86
CA PHE A 221 -2.45 -11.70 11.46
C PHE A 221 -2.24 -11.13 12.89
N LYS A 222 -1.00 -10.97 13.36
CA LYS A 222 -0.68 -10.52 14.71
C LYS A 222 -0.60 -9.01 14.89
N ARG A 223 -0.42 -8.21 13.84
CA ARG A 223 -0.30 -6.74 14.01
C ARG A 223 -1.32 -5.97 13.18
N PHE A 224 -1.91 -4.94 13.76
CA PHE A 224 -2.72 -3.97 13.04
C PHE A 224 -1.85 -3.13 12.10
N LYS A 225 -2.42 -2.80 10.95
CA LYS A 225 -1.72 -2.18 9.82
C LYS A 225 -2.73 -1.53 8.90
N ASN A 226 -2.35 -0.42 8.27
CA ASN A 226 -3.22 0.27 7.33
C ASN A 226 -2.47 0.56 6.04
N LEU A 227 -3.22 0.59 4.95
CA LEU A 227 -2.76 1.10 3.67
C LEU A 227 -3.41 2.46 3.43
N HIS A 228 -2.57 3.46 3.20
CA HIS A 228 -2.99 4.80 2.82
C HIS A 228 -2.64 5.04 1.36
N LEU A 229 -3.65 5.31 0.54
CA LEU A 229 -3.48 5.76 -0.84
C LEU A 229 -3.91 7.22 -0.92
N SER A 230 -3.04 8.09 -1.40
CA SER A 230 -3.40 9.50 -1.65
C SER A 230 -3.12 9.89 -3.09
N PRO A 231 -3.93 10.77 -3.71
CA PRO A 231 -3.66 11.23 -5.06
C PRO A 231 -2.28 11.89 -5.16
N ALA A 232 -1.50 11.48 -6.16
CA ALA A 232 -0.27 12.15 -6.57
C ALA A 232 -0.49 12.86 -7.90
N ARG A 233 0.50 13.66 -8.34
CA ARG A 233 0.44 14.36 -9.65
C ARG A 233 0.12 13.42 -10.80
N THR A 234 0.73 12.23 -10.81
CA THR A 234 0.69 11.28 -11.92
C THR A 234 0.12 9.91 -11.56
N GLY A 235 -0.34 9.71 -10.31
CA GLY A 235 -0.74 8.40 -9.82
C GLY A 235 -1.16 8.44 -8.36
N TRP A 236 -0.61 7.55 -7.55
CA TRP A 236 -0.91 7.40 -6.13
C TRP A 236 0.36 7.44 -5.29
N ASN A 237 0.34 8.14 -4.15
CA ASN A 237 1.32 7.92 -3.10
C ASN A 237 0.83 6.76 -2.22
N ILE A 238 1.76 5.91 -1.79
CA ILE A 238 1.47 4.72 -0.99
C ILE A 238 2.17 4.88 0.36
N ALA A 239 1.43 4.75 1.45
CA ALA A 239 2.01 4.61 2.78
C ALA A 239 1.46 3.37 3.50
N LEU A 240 2.37 2.65 4.16
CA LEU A 240 2.12 1.40 4.86
C LEU A 240 2.35 1.64 6.34
N GLU A 241 1.30 1.51 7.11
CA GLU A 241 1.31 1.77 8.52
C GLU A 241 1.34 0.47 9.32
N SER A 242 2.00 0.50 10.47
CA SER A 242 1.93 -0.57 11.47
C SER A 242 1.65 0.04 12.83
N GLU A 243 0.79 -0.63 13.58
CA GLU A 243 0.33 -0.13 14.87
C GLU A 243 0.79 -1.04 16.01
N ASN A 244 0.93 -0.42 17.18
CA ASN A 244 0.91 -1.13 18.44
C ASN A 244 -0.49 -1.73 18.68
N HIS A 245 -0.57 -2.76 19.52
CA HIS A 245 -1.87 -3.19 20.04
C HIS A 245 -2.49 -2.10 20.93
N ALA A 246 -3.80 -1.94 20.92
CA ALA A 246 -4.46 -1.18 21.98
C ALA A 246 -4.38 -1.95 23.32
N PRO A 247 -4.43 -1.25 24.47
CA PRO A 247 -4.36 0.20 24.64
C PRO A 247 -2.96 0.76 24.33
N PHE A 248 -2.90 2.01 23.86
CA PHE A 248 -1.62 2.66 23.52
C PHE A 248 -0.89 3.28 24.72
N GLN A 249 -1.60 3.49 25.84
CA GLN A 249 -1.08 4.17 27.02
C GLN A 249 0.26 3.59 27.47
N GLY A 250 1.23 4.48 27.71
CA GLY A 250 2.57 4.13 28.18
C GLY A 250 3.51 3.58 27.12
N LYS A 251 3.04 3.29 25.89
CA LYS A 251 3.90 2.81 24.81
C LYS A 251 4.76 3.94 24.28
N ARG A 252 6.08 3.76 24.34
CA ARG A 252 7.07 4.76 23.87
C ARG A 252 7.75 4.37 22.56
N ALA A 253 7.52 3.16 22.06
CA ALA A 253 8.11 2.68 20.82
C ALA A 253 7.08 1.88 20.01
N VAL A 254 7.26 1.86 18.69
CA VAL A 254 6.51 1.03 17.75
C VAL A 254 7.42 0.59 16.63
N GLU A 255 7.24 -0.64 16.16
CA GLU A 255 7.99 -1.22 15.06
C GLU A 255 7.04 -1.63 13.94
N SER A 256 7.44 -1.32 12.71
CA SER A 256 6.71 -1.75 11.54
C SER A 256 6.85 -3.24 11.30
N LEU A 257 5.98 -3.75 10.44
CA LEU A 257 6.23 -5.00 9.76
C LEU A 257 7.41 -4.89 8.79
N VAL A 258 7.96 -6.04 8.43
CA VAL A 258 8.85 -6.15 7.27
C VAL A 258 7.99 -6.11 6.01
N TRP A 259 8.11 -5.04 5.26
CA TRP A 259 7.46 -4.92 3.96
C TRP A 259 8.41 -5.36 2.86
N HIS A 260 7.99 -6.36 2.10
CA HIS A 260 8.67 -6.89 0.93
C HIS A 260 8.20 -6.16 -0.31
N VAL A 261 9.13 -5.56 -1.04
CA VAL A 261 8.89 -4.84 -2.30
C VAL A 261 9.56 -5.64 -3.43
N ARG A 262 8.76 -6.40 -4.17
CA ARG A 262 9.23 -7.44 -5.10
C ARG A 262 8.69 -7.24 -6.51
N PRO A 263 9.54 -6.91 -7.49
CA PRO A 263 9.14 -6.87 -8.89
C PRO A 263 8.76 -8.25 -9.44
N TYR A 264 7.74 -8.32 -10.28
CA TYR A 264 7.29 -9.51 -11.00
C TYR A 264 7.06 -9.21 -12.48
N LYS A 265 7.16 -10.24 -13.32
CA LYS A 265 6.88 -10.16 -14.76
C LYS A 265 5.47 -10.69 -15.08
N GLY A 266 4.79 -10.06 -16.02
CA GLY A 266 3.47 -10.43 -16.51
C GLY A 266 2.31 -9.80 -15.72
N GLU A 267 1.16 -10.44 -15.84
CA GLU A 267 -0.11 -9.97 -15.25
C GLU A 267 -0.11 -10.05 -13.72
N TRP A 268 -1.02 -9.29 -13.10
CA TRP A 268 -1.17 -9.18 -11.64
C TRP A 268 -1.34 -10.52 -10.92
N ARG A 269 -1.84 -11.55 -11.61
CA ARG A 269 -1.98 -12.91 -11.06
C ARG A 269 -0.62 -13.50 -10.69
N GLN A 270 0.44 -13.09 -11.37
CA GLN A 270 1.81 -13.54 -11.08
C GLN A 270 2.27 -13.01 -9.72
N GLY A 271 2.14 -11.71 -9.45
CA GLY A 271 2.44 -11.14 -8.13
C GLY A 271 1.52 -11.67 -7.04
N ALA A 272 0.21 -11.75 -7.29
CA ALA A 272 -0.75 -12.35 -6.35
C ALA A 272 -0.41 -13.81 -6.00
N SER A 273 0.09 -14.59 -6.96
CA SER A 273 0.47 -15.99 -6.74
C SER A 273 1.62 -16.13 -5.74
N ILE A 274 2.55 -15.17 -5.68
CA ILE A 274 3.68 -15.18 -4.73
C ILE A 274 3.13 -15.12 -3.30
N TYR A 275 2.25 -14.16 -3.02
CA TYR A 275 1.61 -14.02 -1.71
C TYR A 275 0.71 -15.21 -1.39
N ARG A 276 -0.13 -15.64 -2.34
CA ARG A 276 -1.00 -16.84 -2.21
C ARG A 276 -0.20 -18.09 -1.85
N ASN A 277 0.95 -18.30 -2.50
CA ASN A 277 1.80 -19.47 -2.26
C ASN A 277 2.44 -19.43 -0.87
N TRP A 278 2.85 -18.24 -0.38
CA TRP A 278 3.24 -18.09 1.03
C TRP A 278 2.06 -18.40 1.96
N HIS A 279 0.91 -17.75 1.75
CA HIS A 279 -0.29 -17.91 2.59
C HIS A 279 -0.72 -19.37 2.72
N ARG A 280 -0.84 -20.10 1.59
CA ARG A 280 -1.17 -21.54 1.60
C ARG A 280 -0.15 -22.39 2.35
N ARG A 281 1.14 -22.11 2.21
CA ARG A 281 2.19 -22.84 2.93
C ARG A 281 2.18 -22.57 4.44
N THR A 282 1.88 -21.33 4.83
CA THR A 282 1.85 -20.88 6.23
C THR A 282 0.63 -21.40 6.96
N PHE A 283 -0.58 -21.22 6.41
CA PHE A 283 -1.81 -21.57 7.10
C PHE A 283 -2.31 -22.98 6.81
N ARG A 284 -1.81 -23.60 5.73
CA ARG A 284 -2.16 -24.97 5.32
C ARG A 284 -3.67 -25.21 5.43
N PRO A 285 -4.50 -24.40 4.76
CA PRO A 285 -5.94 -24.61 4.81
C PRO A 285 -6.21 -26.06 4.42
N SER A 286 -6.84 -26.82 5.32
CA SER A 286 -7.15 -28.21 5.03
C SER A 286 -8.17 -28.21 3.90
N PRO A 287 -7.90 -28.85 2.75
CA PRO A 287 -8.94 -29.11 1.80
C PRO A 287 -9.87 -30.14 2.46
N SER A 288 -10.95 -29.69 3.09
CA SER A 288 -12.09 -30.57 3.24
C SER A 288 -12.51 -31.03 1.85
N GLU A 289 -12.96 -32.28 1.70
CA GLU A 289 -13.61 -32.69 0.47
C GLU A 289 -14.75 -31.71 0.20
N GLU A 290 -14.58 -30.87 -0.83
CA GLU A 290 -15.62 -29.96 -1.27
C GLU A 290 -16.78 -30.84 -1.75
N PRO A 291 -17.95 -30.79 -1.08
CA PRO A 291 -19.08 -31.60 -1.51
C PRO A 291 -19.40 -31.29 -2.97
N SER A 292 -19.71 -32.32 -3.76
CA SER A 292 -19.91 -32.17 -5.21
C SER A 292 -20.98 -31.11 -5.55
N TRP A 293 -22.03 -31.01 -4.72
CA TRP A 293 -23.13 -30.06 -4.89
C TRP A 293 -22.69 -28.59 -4.84
N VAL A 294 -21.58 -28.26 -4.18
CA VAL A 294 -21.10 -26.87 -4.08
C VAL A 294 -20.79 -26.29 -5.46
N ARG A 295 -20.33 -27.13 -6.39
CA ARG A 295 -19.98 -26.72 -7.77
C ARG A 295 -21.20 -26.44 -8.64
N ASP A 296 -22.35 -26.95 -8.23
CA ASP A 296 -23.61 -26.83 -8.95
C ASP A 296 -24.38 -25.57 -8.52
N ILE A 297 -24.00 -24.92 -7.41
CA ILE A 297 -24.63 -23.67 -6.97
C ILE A 297 -24.44 -22.56 -8.02
N ARG A 298 -25.53 -21.89 -8.37
CA ARG A 298 -25.60 -20.73 -9.27
C ARG A 298 -26.31 -19.52 -8.65
N ALA A 299 -27.09 -19.74 -7.60
CA ALA A 299 -27.80 -18.69 -6.87
C ALA A 299 -27.78 -18.95 -5.36
N GLU A 300 -27.76 -17.87 -4.59
CA GLU A 300 -28.07 -17.86 -3.16
C GLU A 300 -29.30 -16.97 -2.95
N ILE A 301 -30.32 -17.47 -2.26
CA ILE A 301 -31.56 -16.74 -2.01
C ILE A 301 -31.80 -16.64 -0.51
N HIS A 302 -31.98 -15.42 -0.03
CA HIS A 302 -32.29 -15.12 1.36
C HIS A 302 -33.80 -15.13 1.55
N CYS A 303 -34.35 -16.23 2.07
CA CYS A 303 -35.78 -16.34 2.38
C CYS A 303 -36.03 -17.36 3.50
N GLY A 304 -37.26 -17.35 4.04
CA GLY A 304 -37.72 -18.38 4.97
C GLY A 304 -38.04 -19.71 4.27
N THR A 305 -38.57 -20.66 5.05
CA THR A 305 -38.96 -22.00 4.57
C THR A 305 -40.47 -22.12 4.28
N ASP A 306 -41.16 -20.99 4.03
CA ASP A 306 -42.58 -20.98 3.66
C ASP A 306 -42.77 -21.68 2.30
N PRO A 307 -43.52 -22.80 2.24
CA PRO A 307 -43.76 -23.52 0.98
C PRO A 307 -44.34 -22.64 -0.13
N ALA A 308 -45.18 -21.65 0.18
CA ALA A 308 -45.76 -20.79 -0.84
C ALA A 308 -44.71 -19.90 -1.53
N VAL A 309 -43.72 -19.42 -0.76
CA VAL A 309 -42.58 -18.66 -1.28
C VAL A 309 -41.68 -19.56 -2.12
N LEU A 310 -41.38 -20.77 -1.62
CA LEU A 310 -40.55 -21.74 -2.35
C LEU A 310 -41.19 -22.16 -3.68
N ASP A 311 -42.50 -22.43 -3.68
CA ASP A 311 -43.26 -22.73 -4.89
C ASP A 311 -43.26 -21.56 -5.87
N ALA A 312 -43.34 -20.32 -5.37
CA ALA A 312 -43.26 -19.13 -6.21
C ALA A 312 -41.88 -18.98 -6.85
N LEU A 313 -40.79 -19.29 -6.15
CA LEU A 313 -39.43 -19.30 -6.70
C LEU A 313 -39.29 -20.34 -7.82
N VAL A 314 -39.79 -21.56 -7.60
CA VAL A 314 -39.79 -22.62 -8.63
C VAL A 314 -40.59 -22.19 -9.85
N LYS A 315 -41.79 -21.63 -9.65
CA LYS A 315 -42.63 -21.10 -10.74
C LYS A 315 -41.97 -19.94 -11.49
N ALA A 316 -41.14 -19.14 -10.82
CA ALA A 316 -40.35 -18.08 -11.42
C ALA A 316 -39.12 -18.59 -12.20
N GLY A 317 -38.88 -19.91 -12.21
CA GLY A 317 -37.80 -20.55 -12.95
C GLY A 317 -36.50 -20.71 -12.17
N VAL A 318 -36.53 -20.57 -10.84
CA VAL A 318 -35.38 -20.90 -9.99
C VAL A 318 -35.20 -22.42 -9.96
N ASP A 319 -34.02 -22.90 -10.35
CA ASP A 319 -33.67 -24.32 -10.27
C ASP A 319 -33.27 -24.70 -8.82
N PRO A 320 -34.04 -25.54 -8.12
CA PRO A 320 -33.71 -25.96 -6.76
C PRO A 320 -32.37 -26.71 -6.67
N GLY A 321 -31.99 -27.46 -7.70
CA GLY A 321 -30.74 -28.23 -7.72
C GLY A 321 -29.48 -27.36 -7.79
N GLN A 322 -29.63 -26.08 -8.14
CA GLN A 322 -28.54 -25.11 -8.29
C GLN A 322 -28.66 -23.91 -7.32
N THR A 323 -29.53 -24.00 -6.32
CA THR A 323 -29.83 -22.87 -5.42
C THR A 323 -29.50 -23.20 -3.98
N LEU A 324 -28.75 -22.32 -3.33
CA LEU A 324 -28.55 -22.31 -1.88
C LEU A 324 -29.61 -21.42 -1.23
N LEU A 325 -30.32 -21.94 -0.22
CA LEU A 325 -31.24 -21.15 0.59
C LEU A 325 -30.52 -20.65 1.85
N TYR A 326 -30.45 -19.33 2.03
CA TYR A 326 -30.00 -18.68 3.26
C TYR A 326 -31.21 -18.38 4.15
N VAL A 327 -31.41 -19.19 5.19
CA VAL A 327 -32.54 -19.05 6.13
C VAL A 327 -32.04 -18.37 7.39
N ALA A 328 -32.36 -17.09 7.56
CA ALA A 328 -31.86 -16.27 8.69
C ALA A 328 -32.69 -16.45 9.99
N ASP A 329 -34.00 -16.67 9.85
CA ASP A 329 -34.99 -16.66 10.93
C ASP A 329 -35.41 -18.06 11.39
N TRP A 330 -34.48 -19.02 11.42
CA TRP A 330 -34.77 -20.41 11.81
C TRP A 330 -34.87 -20.63 13.33
N ARG A 331 -34.49 -19.62 14.13
CA ARG A 331 -34.41 -19.69 15.59
C ARG A 331 -35.69 -19.19 16.25
N SER A 332 -35.89 -19.57 17.51
CA SER A 332 -36.97 -19.07 18.36
C SER A 332 -36.85 -17.56 18.65
N ASN A 333 -35.61 -17.04 18.67
CA ASN A 333 -35.34 -15.61 18.76
C ASN A 333 -35.21 -15.00 17.34
N PRO A 334 -35.73 -13.79 17.08
CA PRO A 334 -35.56 -13.11 15.80
C PRO A 334 -34.09 -12.88 15.41
N TYR A 335 -33.85 -12.63 14.12
CA TYR A 335 -32.54 -12.25 13.61
C TYR A 335 -31.93 -11.09 14.42
N ASP A 336 -30.64 -11.19 14.69
CA ASP A 336 -29.86 -10.22 15.47
C ASP A 336 -30.28 -9.99 16.92
N LEU A 337 -31.06 -10.91 17.50
CA LEU A 337 -31.39 -10.92 18.93
C LEU A 337 -30.87 -12.16 19.66
N ASN A 338 -30.44 -11.94 20.90
CA ASN A 338 -30.07 -12.96 21.89
C ASN A 338 -28.98 -13.96 21.47
N TYR A 339 -28.06 -13.61 20.58
CA TYR A 339 -26.87 -14.44 20.34
C TYR A 339 -26.05 -14.59 21.64
N PRO A 340 -25.48 -15.78 21.95
CA PRO A 340 -25.36 -16.97 21.09
C PRO A 340 -26.47 -18.02 21.32
N ASP A 341 -27.68 -17.66 21.76
CA ASP A 341 -28.79 -18.61 21.83
C ASP A 341 -29.30 -18.94 20.42
N TYR A 342 -28.97 -20.15 19.96
CA TYR A 342 -29.35 -20.71 18.67
C TYR A 342 -30.46 -21.77 18.77
N THR A 343 -31.32 -21.68 19.78
CA THR A 343 -32.46 -22.61 19.93
C THR A 343 -33.39 -22.52 18.70
N PRO A 344 -33.68 -23.64 18.00
CA PRO A 344 -34.60 -23.66 16.86
C PRO A 344 -36.03 -23.22 17.23
N ALA A 345 -36.76 -22.65 16.27
CA ALA A 345 -38.19 -22.31 16.41
C ALA A 345 -39.11 -23.54 16.33
#